data_AF-A0A7X6XSP5-F1
#
_entry.id   AF-A0A7X6XSP5-F1
#
_cell.length_a   1.000
_cell.length_b   1.000
_cell.length_c   1.000
_cell.angle_alpha   90.00
_cell.angle_beta   90.00
_cell.angle_gamma   90.00
#
_symmetry.space_group_name_H-M   'P 1'
#
loop_
_entity.id
_entity.type
_entity.pdbx_description
1 polymer ?
#
loop_
_entity_poly.entity_id
_entity_poly.type
_entity_poly.pdbx_seq_one_letter_code
_entity_poly.pdbx_strand_id
1 'polypeptide(L)' 'ARVGVRNIRREYNDILKKMQKNGDISEDELKRSQDEIQKITDKYIDEVDKVLSAKEKEIMEV' A
#
# COMPACT_ATOMS: atom_id res chain seq x y z
N ALA A 1 -9.78 4.64 -6.23
CA ALA A 1 -8.34 4.60 -5.93
C ALA A 1 -7.99 3.79 -4.67
N ARG A 2 -8.51 4.14 -3.48
CA ARG A 2 -8.15 3.46 -2.20
C ARG A 2 -8.33 1.93 -2.16
N VAL A 3 -9.37 1.39 -2.78
CA VAL A 3 -9.61 -0.07 -2.85
C VAL A 3 -8.53 -0.80 -3.65
N GLY A 4 -8.08 -0.21 -4.76
CA GLY A 4 -7.03 -0.79 -5.60
C GLY A 4 -5.70 -0.91 -4.86
N VAL A 5 -5.31 0.15 -4.15
CA VAL A 5 -4.09 0.16 -3.32
C VAL A 5 -4.14 -0.94 -2.24
N ARG A 6 -5.29 -1.14 -1.59
CA ARG A 6 -5.46 -2.22 -0.59
C ARG A 6 -5.39 -3.62 -1.20
N ASN A 7 -5.92 -3.81 -2.41
CA ASN A 7 -5.86 -5.10 -3.10
C ASN A 7 -4.42 -5.46 -3.46
N ILE A 8 -3.64 -4.52 -4.01
CA ILE A 8 -2.23 -4.71 -4.32
C ILE A 8 -1.44 -5.05 -3.05
N ARG A 9 -1.65 -4.31 -1.96
CA ARG A 9 -1.01 -4.63 -0.66
C ARG A 9 -1.29 -6.07 -0.22
N ARG A 10 -2.54 -6.54 -0.38
CA ARG A 10 -2.93 -7.91 0.00
C ARG A 10 -2.21 -8.93 -0.86
N GLU A 11 -2.20 -8.74 -2.17
CA GLU A 11 -1.56 -9.63 -3.14
C GLU A 11 -0.05 -9.77 -2.86
N TYR A 12 0.65 -8.66 -2.65
CA TYR A 12 2.07 -8.69 -2.31
C TYR A 12 2.34 -9.37 -0.97
N ASN A 13 1.52 -9.12 0.06
CA ASN A 13 1.66 -9.82 1.34
C ASN A 13 1.46 -11.33 1.22
N ASP A 14 0.53 -11.77 0.36
CA ASP A 14 0.31 -13.19 0.10
C ASP A 14 1.49 -13.81 -0.67
N ILE A 15 2.09 -13.08 -1.61
CA ILE A 15 3.33 -13.50 -2.32
C ILE A 15 4.48 -13.64 -1.33
N LEU A 16 4.73 -12.65 -0.47
CA LEU A 16 5.81 -12.70 0.51
C LEU A 16 5.65 -13.87 1.48
N LYS A 17 4.43 -14.16 1.93
CA LYS A 17 4.15 -15.34 2.77
C LYS A 17 4.42 -16.65 2.05
N LYS A 18 4.16 -16.73 0.74
CA LYS A 18 4.51 -17.92 -0.06
C LYS A 18 6.02 -18.07 -0.20
N MET A 19 6.73 -16.98 -0.51
CA MET A 19 8.20 -16.97 -0.61
C MET A 19 8.86 -17.41 0.71
N GLN A 20 8.35 -16.95 1.85
CA GLN A 20 8.86 -17.36 3.16
C GLN A 20 8.62 -18.86 3.42
N LYS A 21 7.44 -19.38 3.06
CA LYS A 21 7.15 -20.82 3.16
C LYS A 21 8.00 -21.69 2.23
N ASN A 22 8.36 -21.16 1.07
CA ASN A 22 9.23 -21.83 0.11
C ASN A 22 10.71 -21.78 0.52
N GLY A 23 11.07 -20.98 1.53
CA GLY A 23 12.44 -20.75 1.96
C GLY A 23 13.21 -19.74 1.10
N ASP A 24 12.53 -19.01 0.22
CA ASP A 24 13.13 -17.99 -0.65
C ASP A 24 13.56 -16.74 0.14
N ILE A 25 12.89 -16.46 1.26
CA ILE A 25 13.18 -15.34 2.16
C ILE A 25 13.08 -15.77 3.63
N SER A 26 13.88 -15.14 4.48
CA SER A 26 13.84 -15.30 5.94
C SER A 26 12.64 -14.59 6.59
N GLU A 27 12.35 -14.92 7.85
CA GLU A 27 11.31 -14.23 8.63
C GLU A 27 11.63 -12.73 8.84
N ASP A 28 12.91 -12.40 9.00
CA ASP A 28 13.37 -11.01 9.14
C ASP A 28 13.21 -10.22 7.83
N GLU A 29 13.41 -10.85 6.68
CA GLU A 29 13.17 -10.24 5.37
C GLU A 29 11.68 -10.08 5.08
N LEU A 30 10.85 -11.07 5.46
CA LEU A 30 9.40 -10.97 5.38
C LEU A 30 8.90 -9.75 6.16
N LYS A 31 9.37 -9.58 7.40
CA LYS A 31 8.95 -8.47 8.27
C LYS A 31 9.39 -7.12 7.70
N ARG A 32 10.65 -7.00 7.25
CA ARG A 32 11.16 -5.78 6.59
C ARG A 32 10.36 -5.43 5.34
N SER A 33 10.08 -6.42 4.50
CA SER A 33 9.31 -6.22 3.25
C SER A 33 7.88 -5.79 3.53
N GLN A 34 7.24 -6.34 4.57
CA GLN A 34 5.90 -5.92 5.00
C GLN A 34 5.88 -4.46 5.49
N ASP A 35 6.88 -4.05 6.26
CA ASP A 35 7.01 -2.66 6.73
C ASP A 35 7.21 -1.68 5.56
N GLU A 36 8.01 -2.05 4.56
CA GLU A 36 8.20 -1.25 3.35
C GLU A 36 6.93 -1.14 2.52
N ILE A 37 6.24 -2.26 2.27
CA ILE A 37 4.94 -2.28 1.59
C ILE A 37 3.94 -1.38 2.31
N GLN A 38 3.92 -1.40 3.64
CA GLN A 38 3.01 -0.58 4.43
C GLN A 38 3.32 0.92 4.24
N LYS A 39 4.60 1.32 4.32
CA LYS A 39 5.02 2.71 4.06
C LYS A 39 4.62 3.20 2.67
N ILE A 40 4.82 2.36 1.64
CA ILE A 40 4.46 2.70 0.26
C ILE A 40 2.93 2.85 0.12
N THR A 41 2.18 1.91 0.71
CA THR A 41 0.71 1.94 0.72
C THR A 41 0.20 3.23 1.35
N ASP A 42 0.73 3.61 2.51
CA ASP A 42 0.31 4.80 3.25
C ASP A 42 0.63 6.08 2.47
N LYS A 43 1.80 6.15 1.84
CA LYS A 43 2.17 7.27 0.97
C LYS A 43 1.16 7.47 -0.17
N TYR A 44 0.80 6.41 -0.88
CA TYR A 44 -0.14 6.52 -2.01
C TYR A 44 -1.58 6.80 -1.56
N ILE A 45 -1.98 6.34 -0.38
CA ILE A 45 -3.28 6.71 0.20
C ILE A 45 -3.30 8.22 0.49
N ASP A 46 -2.25 8.77 1.10
CA ASP A 46 -2.15 10.19 1.39
C ASP A 46 -2.13 11.05 0.11
N GLU A 47 -1.42 10.61 -0.94
CA GLU A 47 -1.45 11.28 -2.25
C GLU A 47 -2.86 11.29 -2.87
N VAL A 48 -3.57 10.16 -2.82
CA VAL A 48 -4.97 10.07 -3.30
C VAL A 48 -5.86 11.05 -2.52
N ASP A 49 -5.65 11.16 -1.21
CA ASP A 49 -6.48 11.98 -0.33
C ASP A 49 -6.22 13.47 -0.55
N LYS A 50 -4.97 13.86 -0.77
CA LYS A 50 -4.59 15.22 -1.16
C LYS A 50 -5.24 15.64 -2.48
N VAL A 51 -5.18 14.77 -3.50
CA VAL A 51 -5.79 15.05 -4.80
C VAL A 51 -7.31 15.18 -4.67
N LEU A 52 -7.94 14.29 -3.89
CA LEU A 52 -9.39 14.33 -3.65
C LEU A 52 -9.79 15.63 -2.96
N SER A 53 -9.09 16.00 -1.88
CA SER A 53 -9.38 17.22 -1.11
C SER A 53 -9.16 18.50 -1.92
N ALA A 54 -8.09 18.55 -2.73
CA ALA A 54 -7.87 19.66 -3.65
C ALA A 54 -9.03 19.79 -4.63
N LYS A 55 -9.50 18.68 -5.21
CA LYS A 55 -10.62 18.70 -6.16
C LYS A 55 -11.94 19.08 -5.50
N GLU A 56 -12.19 18.62 -4.28
CA GLU A 56 -13.37 19.00 -3.49
C GLU A 56 -13.39 20.50 -3.19
N LYS A 57 -12.23 21.11 -2.85
CA LYS A 57 -12.13 22.56 -2.64
C LYS A 57 -12.41 23.35 -3.91
N GLU A 58 -11.83 22.96 -5.04
CA GLU A 58 -12.12 23.58 -6.34
C GLU A 58 -13.61 23.55 -6.68
N ILE A 59 -14.31 22.47 -6.33
CA ILE A 59 -15.75 22.32 -6.57
C ILE A 59 -16.59 23.19 -5.61
N MET A 60 -16.13 23.40 -4.37
CA MET A 60 -16.82 24.21 -3.36
C MET A 60 -16.59 25.72 -3.52
N GLU A 61 -15.60 26.16 -4.29
CA GLU A 61 -15.29 27.58 -4.56
C GLU A 61 -16.17 28.22 -5.65
N VAL A 62 -17.42 27.75 -5.82
CA VAL A 62 -18.43 28.34 -6.73
C VAL A 62 -19.33 29.32 -5.99
#